data_AF-A0AAC9V5J7-F1
#
_entry.id   AF-A0AAC9V5J7-F1
#
_cell.length_a   1.000
_cell.length_b   1.000
_cell.length_c   1.000
_cell.angle_alpha   90.00
_cell.angle_beta   90.00
_cell.angle_gamma   90.00
#
_symmetry.space_group_name_H-M   'P 1'
#
loop_
_entity.id
_entity.type
_entity.pdbx_description
1 polymer ?
#
loop_
_entity_poly.entity_id
_entity_poly.type
_entity_poly.pdbx_seq_one_letter_code
_entity_poly.pdbx_strand_id
1 'polypeptide(L)'
;MNRLQLIRDYEKKYHDDCYENQILFQSGSWLEKPVRTVLDLFGQLERRRGIHALIVNAGVREVSLATGEELDPKFELLLDAEELGSLLAEKYRGWELLRHAVKPYALEIERDGVPVSLSSDVVTWAARKRSETG
;
A
#
# COMPACT_ATOMS: atom_id res chain seq x y z
N MET A 1 19.31 1.18 -25.29
CA MET A 1 18.82 1.22 -23.89
C MET A 1 17.59 2.11 -23.84
N ASN A 2 16.45 1.59 -23.36
CA ASN A 2 15.16 2.30 -23.38
C ASN A 2 15.08 3.26 -22.18
N ARG A 3 14.69 4.52 -22.39
CA ARG A 3 14.55 5.54 -21.34
C ARG A 3 13.62 5.09 -20.21
N LEU A 4 12.58 4.30 -20.52
CA LEU A 4 11.67 3.74 -19.53
C LEU A 4 12.35 2.69 -18.64
N GLN A 5 13.28 1.90 -19.21
CA GLN A 5 14.07 0.93 -18.46
C GLN A 5 14.97 1.67 -17.46
N LEU A 6 15.65 2.72 -17.93
CA LEU A 6 16.53 3.52 -17.09
C LEU A 6 15.79 4.14 -15.90
N ILE A 7 14.59 4.69 -16.13
CA ILE A 7 13.76 5.26 -15.05
C ILE A 7 13.42 4.19 -14.01
N ARG A 8 13.01 2.99 -14.46
CA ARG A 8 12.70 1.87 -13.56
C ARG A 8 13.91 1.38 -12.78
N ASP A 9 15.07 1.33 -13.41
CA ASP A 9 16.31 0.92 -12.75
C ASP A 9 16.72 1.93 -11.65
N TYR A 10 16.55 3.23 -11.91
CA TYR A 10 16.79 4.28 -10.92
C TYR A 10 15.77 4.28 -9.78
N GLU A 11 14.48 4.09 -10.10
CA GLU A 11 13.42 3.93 -9.10
C GLU A 11 13.72 2.74 -8.19
N LYS A 12 14.00 1.57 -8.77
CA LYS A 12 14.39 0.37 -8.03
C LYS A 12 15.60 0.64 -7.13
N LYS A 13 16.67 1.23 -7.68
CA LYS A 13 17.88 1.54 -6.91
C LYS A 13 17.60 2.50 -5.75
N TYR A 14 16.77 3.52 -5.96
CA TYR A 14 16.38 4.44 -4.89
C TYR A 14 15.60 3.72 -3.78
N HIS A 15 14.65 2.86 -4.14
CA HIS A 15 13.90 2.10 -3.16
C HIS A 15 14.78 1.09 -2.41
N ASP A 16 15.61 0.32 -3.11
CA ASP A 16 16.55 -0.64 -2.51
C ASP A 16 17.48 0.07 -1.49
N ASP A 17 18.08 1.21 -1.87
CA ASP A 17 18.92 2.02 -0.97
C ASP A 17 18.15 2.58 0.24
N CYS A 18 16.91 3.04 0.02
CA CYS A 18 16.06 3.54 1.10
C CYS A 18 15.72 2.45 2.12
N TYR A 19 15.37 1.24 1.67
CA TYR A 19 15.06 0.11 2.55
C TYR A 19 16.29 -0.47 3.25
N GLU A 20 17.49 -0.39 2.64
CA GLU A 20 18.73 -0.91 3.22
C GLU A 20 19.36 0.05 4.24
N ASN A 21 19.34 1.35 3.95
CA ASN A 21 20.20 2.32 4.64
C ASN A 21 19.46 3.32 5.52
N GLN A 22 18.12 3.30 5.56
CA GLN A 22 17.35 4.17 6.44
C GLN A 22 16.63 3.39 7.54
N ILE A 23 16.54 4.01 8.72
CA ILE A 23 15.65 3.53 9.78
C ILE A 23 14.23 3.94 9.38
N LEU A 24 13.48 2.98 8.84
CA LEU A 24 12.08 3.14 8.47
C LEU A 24 11.17 2.51 9.54
N PHE A 25 9.93 3.00 9.65
CA PHE A 25 8.86 2.45 10.52
C PHE A 25 9.12 2.47 12.05
N GLN A 26 10.16 3.14 12.52
CA GLN A 26 10.39 3.40 13.96
C GLN A 26 9.91 4.79 14.35
N SER A 27 9.72 5.03 15.66
CA SER A 27 9.32 6.34 16.14
C SER A 27 10.39 7.39 15.82
N GLY A 28 10.00 8.48 15.15
CA GLY A 28 10.89 9.50 14.60
C GLY A 28 11.39 9.23 13.16
N SER A 29 11.05 8.10 12.54
CA SER A 29 11.38 7.82 11.14
C SER A 29 10.46 8.54 10.15
N TRP A 30 10.94 8.74 8.92
CA TRP A 30 10.17 9.37 7.85
C TRP A 30 8.88 8.61 7.49
N LEU A 31 8.87 7.28 7.69
CA LEU A 31 7.74 6.37 7.45
C LEU A 31 7.07 5.89 8.75
N GLU A 32 7.24 6.59 9.88
CA GLU A 32 6.64 6.21 11.17
C GLU A 32 5.10 6.09 11.10
N LYS A 33 4.45 6.86 10.23
CA LYS A 33 3.00 6.85 10.06
C LYS A 33 2.66 6.71 8.58
N PRO A 34 1.48 6.15 8.23
CA PRO A 34 1.01 6.16 6.85
C PRO A 34 1.16 7.57 6.29
N VAL A 35 1.63 7.72 5.05
CA VAL A 35 1.88 9.03 4.44
C VAL A 35 0.55 9.78 4.35
N ARG A 36 0.21 10.48 5.45
CA ARG A 36 -1.07 11.16 5.67
C ARG A 36 -1.32 12.16 4.57
N THR A 37 -0.24 12.76 4.07
CA THR A 37 -0.24 13.65 2.92
C THR A 37 -0.91 13.05 1.69
N VAL A 38 -0.68 11.79 1.33
CA VAL A 38 -1.34 11.16 0.16
C VAL A 38 -2.84 11.02 0.39
N LEU A 39 -3.24 10.57 1.59
CA LEU A 39 -4.65 10.47 1.98
C LEU A 39 -5.33 11.84 2.04
N ASP A 40 -4.62 12.88 2.47
CA ASP A 40 -5.12 14.24 2.56
C ASP A 40 -5.28 14.89 1.17
N LEU A 41 -4.36 14.61 0.25
CA LEU A 41 -4.46 15.03 -1.15
C LEU A 41 -5.68 14.44 -1.86
N PHE A 42 -6.17 13.26 -1.47
CA PHE A 42 -7.43 12.72 -2.01
C PHE A 42 -8.60 13.68 -1.80
N GLY A 43 -8.63 14.43 -0.68
CA GLY A 43 -9.65 15.44 -0.44
C GLY A 43 -9.61 16.61 -1.43
N GLN A 44 -8.46 16.85 -2.06
CA GLN A 44 -8.27 17.90 -3.06
C GLN A 44 -8.62 17.45 -4.49
N LEU A 45 -8.74 16.13 -4.72
CA LEU A 45 -9.06 15.53 -6.03
C LEU A 45 -10.58 15.33 -6.23
N GLU A 46 -11.41 15.90 -5.35
CA GLU A 46 -12.84 15.63 -5.31
C GLU A 46 -13.62 16.40 -6.38
N ARG A 47 -14.14 15.69 -7.38
CA ARG A 47 -15.19 16.19 -8.28
C ARG A 47 -16.58 15.90 -7.72
N ARG A 48 -17.61 16.68 -8.10
CA ARG A 48 -19.01 16.35 -7.76
C ARG A 48 -19.35 14.93 -8.23
N ARG A 49 -19.88 14.09 -7.33
CA ARG A 49 -20.13 12.65 -7.56
C ARG A 49 -18.89 11.84 -7.97
N GLY A 50 -17.69 12.32 -7.63
CA GLY A 50 -16.45 11.61 -7.86
C GLY A 50 -16.42 10.26 -7.15
N ILE A 51 -15.79 9.28 -7.79
CA ILE A 51 -15.56 7.96 -7.25
C ILE A 51 -14.07 7.84 -6.99
N HIS A 52 -13.69 7.46 -5.77
CA HIS A 52 -12.35 7.00 -5.46
C HIS A 52 -12.38 5.47 -5.44
N ALA A 53 -11.47 4.86 -6.19
CA ALA A 53 -11.28 3.41 -6.24
C ALA A 53 -9.82 3.09 -5.89
N LEU A 54 -9.63 2.30 -4.85
CA LEU A 54 -8.34 1.92 -4.29
C LEU A 54 -8.21 0.40 -4.32
N ILE A 55 -7.03 -0.08 -4.69
CA ILE A 55 -6.60 -1.46 -4.57
C ILE A 55 -5.26 -1.40 -3.84
N VAL A 56 -5.23 -1.91 -2.61
CA VAL A 56 -4.10 -1.74 -1.70
C VAL A 56 -3.78 -3.10 -1.09
N ASN A 57 -2.50 -3.47 -1.08
CA ASN A 57 -2.04 -4.63 -0.33
C ASN A 57 -1.93 -4.25 1.15
N ALA A 58 -2.52 -5.06 2.00
CA ALA A 58 -2.43 -4.98 3.45
C ALA A 58 -2.03 -6.34 4.03
N GLY A 59 -1.63 -6.39 5.29
CA GLY A 59 -1.21 -7.62 5.96
C GLY A 59 -0.08 -8.33 5.20
N VAL A 60 0.85 -7.55 4.63
CA VAL A 60 1.91 -8.10 3.79
C VAL A 60 2.85 -8.97 4.63
N ARG A 61 3.19 -10.15 4.11
CA ARG A 61 4.13 -11.07 4.71
C ARG A 61 5.10 -11.59 3.66
N GLU A 62 6.36 -11.71 4.04
CA GLU A 62 7.38 -12.35 3.22
C GLU A 62 7.92 -13.56 3.99
N VAL A 63 7.99 -14.72 3.32
CA VAL A 63 8.55 -15.94 3.91
C VAL A 63 9.61 -16.49 2.97
N SER A 64 10.81 -16.73 3.50
CA SER A 64 11.88 -17.40 2.76
C SER A 64 11.45 -18.81 2.39
N LEU A 65 11.43 -19.14 1.10
CA LEU A 65 11.11 -20.50 0.63
C LEU A 65 12.25 -21.49 0.91
N ALA A 66 13.46 -20.98 1.14
CA ALA A 66 14.63 -21.79 1.44
C ALA A 66 14.69 -22.21 2.93
N THR A 67 14.31 -21.31 3.84
CA THR A 67 14.44 -21.54 5.30
C THR A 67 13.10 -21.69 6.01
N GLY A 68 12.00 -21.24 5.40
CA GLY A 68 10.67 -21.20 6.02
C GLY A 68 10.48 -20.07 7.03
N GLU A 69 11.46 -19.19 7.17
CA GLU A 69 11.44 -18.08 8.14
C GLU A 69 10.68 -16.88 7.59
N GLU A 70 9.94 -16.19 8.47
CA GLU A 70 9.28 -14.93 8.17
C GLU A 70 10.35 -13.82 8.09
N LEU A 71 10.26 -13.02 7.03
CA LEU A 71 11.18 -11.92 6.73
C LEU A 71 10.47 -10.59 6.98
N ASP A 72 11.23 -9.57 7.35
CA ASP A 72 10.71 -8.20 7.41
C ASP A 72 10.27 -7.75 6.01
N PRO A 73 8.97 -7.52 5.78
CA PRO A 73 8.47 -7.21 4.45
C PRO A 73 8.98 -5.84 3.99
N LYS A 74 9.56 -5.77 2.79
CA LYS A 74 10.08 -4.51 2.23
C LYS A 74 8.96 -3.68 1.58
N PHE A 75 8.00 -3.20 2.39
CA PHE A 75 6.83 -2.42 1.97
C PHE A 75 6.64 -1.15 2.83
N GLU A 76 6.16 -0.06 2.21
CA GLU A 76 5.95 1.25 2.86
C GLU A 76 4.74 1.31 3.80
N LEU A 77 3.81 0.37 3.69
CA LEU A 77 2.59 0.32 4.50
C LEU A 77 2.40 -1.08 5.05
N LEU A 78 2.72 -1.26 6.33
CA LEU A 78 2.54 -2.50 7.08
C LEU A 78 1.25 -2.44 7.92
N LEU A 79 0.15 -2.02 7.31
CA LEU A 79 -1.17 -2.07 7.94
C LEU A 79 -1.78 -3.44 7.67
N ASP A 80 -2.46 -4.03 8.65
CA ASP A 80 -3.33 -5.16 8.37
C ASP A 80 -4.62 -4.70 7.64
N ALA A 81 -5.38 -5.67 7.12
CA ALA A 81 -6.58 -5.37 6.34
C ALA A 81 -7.69 -4.69 7.17
N GLU A 82 -7.75 -4.97 8.48
CA GLU A 82 -8.74 -4.40 9.40
C GLU A 82 -8.39 -2.94 9.76
N GLU A 83 -7.13 -2.66 10.06
CA GLU A 83 -6.60 -1.32 10.29
C GLU A 83 -6.79 -0.43 9.07
N LEU A 84 -6.42 -0.93 7.88
CA LEU A 84 -6.62 -0.21 6.63
C LEU A 84 -8.12 0.03 6.36
N GLY A 85 -8.95 -1.00 6.58
CA GLY A 85 -10.40 -0.87 6.44
C GLY A 85 -10.99 0.21 7.37
N SER A 86 -10.51 0.27 8.61
CA SER A 86 -10.94 1.26 9.60
C SER A 86 -10.54 2.69 9.21
N LEU A 87 -9.31 2.90 8.74
CA LEU A 87 -8.84 4.18 8.24
C LEU A 87 -9.63 4.65 7.02
N LEU A 88 -9.94 3.75 6.08
CA LEU A 88 -10.74 4.06 4.91
C LEU A 88 -12.19 4.37 5.30
N ALA A 89 -12.79 3.61 6.22
CA ALA A 89 -14.13 3.87 6.71
C ALA A 89 -14.23 5.24 7.40
N GLU A 90 -13.22 5.63 8.18
CA GLU A 90 -13.15 6.95 8.78
C GLU A 90 -13.00 8.05 7.72
N LYS A 91 -12.06 7.89 6.78
CA LYS A 91 -11.77 8.87 5.73
C LYS A 91 -12.96 9.10 4.80
N TYR A 92 -13.66 8.05 4.43
CA TYR A 92 -14.83 8.09 3.54
C TYR A 92 -16.16 8.21 4.29
N ARG A 93 -16.14 8.65 5.55
CA ARG A 93 -17.35 8.91 6.32
C ARG A 93 -18.26 9.89 5.56
N GLY A 94 -19.52 9.52 5.41
CA GLY A 94 -20.52 10.30 4.66
C GLY A 94 -20.50 10.09 3.14
N TRP A 95 -19.53 9.34 2.60
CA TRP A 95 -19.57 8.87 1.22
C TRP A 95 -20.48 7.64 1.10
N GLU A 96 -20.91 7.33 -0.11
CA GLU A 96 -21.58 6.07 -0.43
C GLU A 96 -20.52 5.00 -0.72
N LEU A 97 -20.51 3.93 0.08
CA LEU A 97 -19.64 2.78 -0.17
C LEU A 97 -20.22 1.98 -1.35
N LEU A 98 -19.50 1.96 -2.47
CA LEU A 98 -19.87 1.20 -3.67
C LEU A 98 -19.33 -0.23 -3.61
N ARG A 99 -18.13 -0.41 -3.07
CA ARG A 99 -17.48 -1.71 -2.96
C ARG A 99 -16.48 -1.74 -1.81
N HIS A 100 -16.51 -2.80 -1.04
CA HIS A 100 -15.43 -3.21 -0.16
C HIS A 100 -15.24 -4.72 -0.35
N ALA A 101 -14.00 -5.15 -0.62
CA ALA A 101 -13.64 -6.55 -0.69
C ALA A 101 -12.21 -6.74 -0.22
N VAL A 102 -11.95 -7.84 0.48
CA VAL A 102 -10.61 -8.28 0.87
C VAL A 102 -10.39 -9.64 0.21
N LYS A 103 -9.28 -9.81 -0.50
CA LYS A 103 -8.93 -11.07 -1.15
C LYS A 103 -7.49 -11.44 -0.85
N PRO A 104 -7.21 -12.66 -0.37
CA PRO A 104 -5.84 -13.10 -0.20
C PRO A 104 -5.16 -13.20 -1.58
N TYR A 105 -3.89 -12.85 -1.62
CA TYR A 105 -3.03 -12.92 -2.78
C TYR A 105 -1.64 -13.35 -2.36
N ALA A 106 -1.03 -14.23 -3.15
CA ALA A 106 0.33 -14.68 -2.92
C ALA A 106 1.04 -14.89 -4.27
N LEU A 107 2.34 -14.62 -4.29
CA LEU A 107 3.23 -14.96 -5.40
C LEU A 107 4.63 -15.28 -4.88
N GLU A 108 5.38 -16.01 -5.69
CA GLU A 108 6.81 -16.21 -5.47
C GLU A 108 7.60 -15.08 -6.13
N ILE A 109 8.54 -14.49 -5.38
CA ILE A 109 9.47 -13.46 -5.83
C ILE A 109 10.90 -13.87 -5.49
N GLU A 110 11.87 -13.12 -6.01
CA GLU A 110 13.27 -13.25 -5.65
C GLU A 110 13.73 -11.99 -4.90
N ARG A 111 14.36 -12.18 -3.73
CA ARG A 111 15.01 -11.12 -2.94
C ARG A 111 16.47 -11.50 -2.79
N ASP A 112 17.38 -10.70 -3.36
CA ASP A 112 18.83 -10.90 -3.21
C ASP A 112 19.30 -12.33 -3.58
N GLY A 113 18.68 -12.92 -4.61
CA GLY A 113 18.95 -14.28 -5.06
C GLY A 113 18.24 -15.39 -4.25
N VAL A 114 17.46 -15.04 -3.23
CA VAL A 114 16.69 -15.95 -2.40
C VAL A 114 15.23 -16.00 -2.87
N PRO A 115 14.65 -17.18 -3.10
CA PRO A 115 13.24 -17.32 -3.40
C PRO A 115 12.39 -17.04 -2.14
N VAL A 116 11.41 -16.15 -2.27
CA VAL A 116 10.55 -15.67 -1.19
C VAL A 116 9.08 -15.78 -1.61
N SER A 117 8.23 -16.29 -0.73
CA SER A 117 6.77 -16.23 -0.87
C SER A 117 6.30 -14.90 -0.31
N LEU A 118 5.82 -14.01 -1.18
CA LEU A 118 5.16 -12.76 -0.82
C LEU A 118 3.65 -13.00 -0.78
N SER A 119 3.02 -12.77 0.36
CA SER A 119 1.57 -12.83 0.53
C SER A 119 1.00 -11.55 1.12
N SER A 120 -0.27 -11.29 0.83
CA SER A 120 -0.99 -10.10 1.30
C SER A 120 -2.50 -10.29 1.21
N ASP A 121 -3.24 -9.48 1.96
CA ASP A 121 -4.66 -9.25 1.77
C ASP A 121 -4.88 -8.02 0.88
N VAL A 122 -5.43 -8.25 -0.31
CA VAL A 122 -5.74 -7.19 -1.27
C VAL A 122 -7.07 -6.56 -0.91
N VAL A 123 -7.01 -5.35 -0.34
CA VAL A 123 -8.17 -4.54 0.00
C VAL A 123 -8.57 -3.72 -1.22
N THR A 124 -9.78 -3.98 -1.73
CA THR A 124 -10.44 -3.18 -2.75
C THR A 124 -11.49 -2.29 -2.09
N TRP A 125 -11.36 -0.98 -2.25
CA TRP A 125 -12.30 0.00 -1.74
C TRP A 125 -12.77 0.95 -2.84
N ALA A 126 -14.08 1.07 -3.01
CA ALA A 126 -14.67 2.06 -3.90
C ALA A 126 -15.75 2.85 -3.18
N ALA A 127 -15.60 4.17 -3.13
CA ALA A 127 -16.56 5.06 -2.50
C ALA A 127 -16.90 6.24 -3.42
N ARG A 128 -18.14 6.71 -3.34
CA ARG A 128 -18.65 7.84 -4.11
C ARG A 128 -19.07 8.99 -3.21
N LYS A 129 -18.65 10.22 -3.55
CA LYS A 129 -19.10 11.41 -2.83
C LYS A 129 -20.60 11.58 -3.05
N ARG A 130 -21.37 11.61 -1.97
CA ARG A 130 -22.80 11.95 -2.05
C ARG A 130 -22.92 13.38 -2.57
N SER A 131 -23.87 13.64 -3.47
CA SER A 131 -24.19 15.03 -3.81
C SER A 131 -24.79 15.69 -2.57
N GLU A 132 -24.32 16.88 -2.23
CA GLU A 132 -25.05 17.76 -1.31
C GLU A 132 -26.47 17.92 -1.88
N THR A 133 -27.47 17.46 -1.12
CA THR A 133 -28.86 17.82 -1.37
C THR A 133 -28.92 19.33 -1.14
N GLY A 134 -29.13 20.09 -2.22
CA GLY A 134 -29.51 21.50 -2.13
C GLY A 134 -30.86 21.67 -1.46
#